data_AF-A0A949N102-F1
#
_entry.id   AF-A0A949N102-F1
#
_cell.length_a   1.000
_cell.length_b   1.000
_cell.length_c   1.000
_cell.angle_alpha   90.00
_cell.angle_beta   90.00
_cell.angle_gamma   90.00
#
_symmetry.space_group_name_H-M   'P 1'
#
loop_
_entity.id
_entity.type
_entity.pdbx_description
1 polymer ?
#
loop_
_entity_poly.entity_id
_entity_poly.type
_entity_poly.pdbx_seq_one_letter_code
_entity_poly.pdbx_strand_id
1 'polypeptide(L)'
;MSTIHDLVNALQESRLTVALTGAGISVPSGVPDFRGEAGLWRRYEPEIYASYRQFCRDPSYFWEMHLDIMKTLVNAVPNPAHRALAILEEMHLME
;
A
#
# COMPACT_ATOMS: atom_id res chain seq x y z
N MET A 1 3.85 22.34 15.59
CA MET A 1 4.09 21.03 14.94
C MET A 1 3.82 19.98 16.00
N SER A 2 2.91 19.04 15.74
CA SER A 2 2.73 17.89 16.63
C SER A 2 4.01 17.04 16.59
N THR A 3 4.55 16.75 17.76
CA THR A 3 5.75 15.94 17.94
C THR A 3 5.38 14.47 18.01
N ILE A 4 6.37 13.57 17.91
CA ILE A 4 6.16 12.13 18.15
C ILE A 4 5.54 11.87 19.54
N HIS A 5 5.85 12.71 20.54
CA HIS A 5 5.27 12.58 21.88
C HIS A 5 3.76 12.81 21.88
N ASP A 6 3.26 13.79 21.12
CA ASP A 6 1.82 14.07 21.04
C ASP A 6 1.07 12.90 20.38
N LEU A 7 1.68 12.26 19.37
CA LEU A 7 1.12 11.07 18.73
C LEU A 7 1.06 9.89 19.71
N VAL A 8 2.11 9.66 20.50
CA VAL A 8 2.12 8.58 21.50
C VAL A 8 1.00 8.77 22.51
N ASN A 9 0.81 9.98 23.03
CA ASN A 9 -0.28 10.28 23.97
C ASN A 9 -1.65 10.03 23.32
N ALA A 10 -1.85 10.50 22.08
CA ALA A 10 -3.09 10.28 21.35
C ALA A 10 -3.40 8.78 21.13
N LEU A 11 -2.38 7.96 20.85
CA LEU A 11 -2.53 6.51 20.71
C LEU A 11 -2.91 5.84 22.03
N GLN A 12 -2.32 6.25 23.15
CA GLN A 12 -2.61 5.68 24.47
C GLN A 12 -3.99 6.06 25.01
N GLU A 13 -4.47 7.27 24.70
CA GLU A 13 -5.78 7.76 25.15
C GLU A 13 -6.93 7.36 24.22
N SER A 14 -6.61 6.91 23.00
CA SER A 14 -7.60 6.48 22.01
C SER A 14 -8.36 5.24 22.49
N ARG A 15 -9.68 5.28 22.32
CA ARG A 15 -10.54 4.10 22.56
C ARG A 15 -10.56 3.13 21.40
N LEU A 16 -10.26 3.63 20.19
CA LEU A 16 -10.26 2.86 18.95
C LEU A 16 -9.35 3.56 17.96
N THR A 17 -8.20 2.96 17.68
CA THR A 17 -7.25 3.44 16.70
C THR A 17 -7.27 2.51 15.49
N VAL A 18 -7.34 3.08 14.30
CA VAL A 18 -7.33 2.34 13.04
C VAL A 18 -6.30 2.96 12.09
N ALA A 19 -5.54 2.13 11.39
CA ALA A 19 -4.63 2.59 10.35
C ALA A 19 -5.24 2.42 8.95
N LEU A 20 -5.50 3.53 8.27
CA LEU A 20 -5.79 3.52 6.84
C LEU A 20 -4.48 3.68 6.05
N THR A 21 -4.11 2.63 5.31
CA THR A 21 -2.88 2.62 4.51
C THR A 21 -3.18 2.71 3.01
N GLY A 22 -2.17 3.05 2.22
CA GLY A 22 -2.21 3.00 0.77
C GLY A 22 -0.91 2.41 0.23
N ALA A 23 -0.83 2.22 -1.09
CA ALA A 23 0.31 1.57 -1.74
C ALA A 23 1.69 2.17 -1.39
N GLY A 24 1.73 3.46 -1.02
CA GLY A 24 2.95 4.14 -0.56
C GLY A 24 3.65 3.46 0.62
N ILE A 25 2.92 2.77 1.52
CA ILE A 25 3.54 2.04 2.63
C ILE A 25 4.43 0.89 2.14
N SER A 26 4.17 0.38 0.93
CA SER A 26 4.86 -0.77 0.34
C SER A 26 5.99 -0.39 -0.62
N VAL A 27 6.16 0.89 -0.93
CA VAL A 27 7.27 1.37 -1.79
C VAL A 27 8.64 0.98 -1.21
N PRO A 28 8.93 1.12 0.10
CA PRO A 28 10.20 0.64 0.67
C PRO A 28 10.36 -0.89 0.64
N SER A 29 9.28 -1.65 0.43
CA SER A 29 9.34 -3.10 0.19
C SER A 29 9.60 -3.45 -1.28
N GLY A 30 9.85 -2.46 -2.14
CA GLY A 30 10.07 -2.63 -3.57
C GLY A 30 8.77 -2.67 -4.38
N VAL A 31 7.60 -2.68 -3.75
CA VAL A 31 6.30 -2.72 -4.44
C VAL A 31 5.97 -1.32 -4.97
N PRO A 32 5.81 -1.13 -6.29
CA PRO A 32 5.53 0.20 -6.84
C PRO A 32 4.16 0.69 -6.38
N ASP A 33 4.06 1.99 -6.13
CA ASP A 33 2.76 2.63 -5.97
C ASP A 33 2.09 2.88 -7.33
N PHE A 34 0.90 3.47 -7.31
CA PHE A 34 0.17 3.76 -8.53
C PHE A 34 0.56 5.10 -9.17
N ARG A 35 0.82 6.13 -8.36
CA ARG A 35 0.87 7.54 -8.81
C ARG A 35 2.18 8.26 -8.54
N GLY A 36 3.12 7.65 -7.83
CA GLY A 36 4.40 8.25 -7.47
C GLY A 36 5.32 8.46 -8.67
N GLU A 37 6.54 8.87 -8.38
CA GLU A 37 7.56 9.12 -9.42
C GLU A 37 7.88 7.87 -10.24
N ALA A 38 7.93 6.71 -9.59
CA ALA A 38 8.08 5.40 -10.23
C ALA A 38 6.74 4.64 -10.33
N GLY A 39 5.61 5.35 -10.24
CA GLY A 39 4.29 4.75 -10.14
C GLY A 39 3.82 4.05 -11.42
N LEU A 40 3.00 3.01 -11.26
CA LEU A 40 2.48 2.19 -12.36
C LEU A 40 1.78 2.99 -13.45
N TRP A 41 1.05 4.05 -13.10
CA TRP A 41 0.27 4.86 -14.06
C TRP A 41 1.11 5.73 -15.00
N ARG A 42 2.43 5.80 -14.78
CA ARG A 42 3.35 6.38 -15.77
C ARG A 42 3.68 5.42 -16.91
N ARG A 43 3.42 4.12 -16.72
CA ARG A 43 3.73 3.04 -17.67
C ARG A 43 2.48 2.37 -18.23
N TYR A 44 1.43 2.25 -17.41
CA TYR A 44 0.17 1.59 -17.75
C TYR A 44 -0.98 2.59 -17.63
N GLU A 45 -1.68 2.87 -18.73
CA GLU A 45 -2.82 3.79 -18.71
C GLU A 45 -3.99 3.17 -17.91
N PRO A 46 -4.48 3.79 -16.82
CA PRO A 46 -5.51 3.21 -15.96
C PRO A 46 -6.79 2.81 -16.71
N GLU A 47 -7.20 3.62 -17.69
CA GLU A 47 -8.39 3.39 -18.51
C GLU A 47 -8.29 2.11 -19.34
N ILE A 48 -7.07 1.66 -19.65
CA ILE A 48 -6.79 0.42 -20.38
C ILE A 48 -6.49 -0.73 -19.41
N TYR A 49 -5.63 -0.50 -18.43
CA TYR A 49 -5.07 -1.58 -17.61
C TYR A 49 -5.85 -1.87 -16.33
N ALA A 50 -6.72 -0.95 -15.88
CA ALA A 50 -7.45 -1.05 -14.61
C ALA A 50 -8.95 -0.70 -14.73
N SER A 51 -9.51 -0.78 -15.94
CA SER A 51 -10.93 -0.53 -16.19
C SER A 51 -11.72 -1.84 -16.26
N TYR A 52 -12.82 -1.93 -15.50
CA TYR A 52 -13.74 -3.06 -15.57
C TYR A 52 -14.28 -3.29 -16.98
N ARG A 53 -14.64 -2.20 -17.69
CA ARG A 53 -15.15 -2.30 -19.07
C ARG A 53 -14.10 -2.88 -20.01
N GLN A 54 -12.84 -2.46 -19.83
CA GLN A 54 -11.75 -2.97 -20.64
C GLN A 54 -11.44 -4.43 -20.31
N PHE A 55 -11.42 -4.80 -19.02
CA PHE A 55 -11.22 -6.18 -18.59
C PHE A 55 -12.25 -7.14 -19.20
N CYS A 56 -13.52 -6.75 -19.24
CA CYS A 56 -14.58 -7.56 -19.86
C CYS A 56 -14.43 -7.68 -21.38
N ARG A 57 -13.82 -6.69 -22.03
CA ARG A 57 -13.59 -6.68 -23.49
C ARG A 57 -12.35 -7.47 -23.87
N ASP A 58 -11.26 -7.23 -23.15
CA ASP A 58 -9.96 -7.82 -23.37
C ASP A 58 -9.16 -7.85 -22.04
N PRO A 59 -9.13 -8.98 -21.33
CA PRO A 59 -8.44 -9.10 -20.06
C PRO A 59 -6.91 -9.18 -20.19
N SER A 60 -6.36 -9.25 -21.40
CA SER A 60 -4.90 -9.40 -21.62
C SER A 60 -4.11 -8.24 -21.01
N TYR A 61 -4.59 -7.00 -21.16
CA TYR A 61 -3.96 -5.80 -20.58
C TYR A 61 -3.82 -5.89 -19.07
N PHE A 62 -4.90 -6.28 -18.36
CA PHE A 62 -4.85 -6.45 -16.91
C PHE A 62 -3.78 -7.49 -16.53
N TRP A 63 -3.77 -8.63 -17.22
CA TRP A 63 -2.82 -9.70 -16.93
C TRP A 63 -1.37 -9.34 -17.28
N GLU A 64 -1.14 -8.58 -18.34
CA GLU A 64 0.19 -8.07 -18.69
C GLU A 64 0.78 -7.23 -17.56
N MET A 65 0.04 -6.20 -17.11
CA MET A 65 0.45 -5.38 -15.97
C MET A 65 0.59 -6.22 -14.70
N HIS A 66 -0.35 -7.12 -14.42
CA HIS A 66 -0.33 -7.92 -13.21
C HIS A 66 0.87 -8.86 -13.16
N LEU A 67 1.21 -9.53 -14.26
CA LEU A 67 2.39 -10.40 -14.34
C LEU A 67 3.70 -9.64 -14.11
N ASP A 68 3.79 -8.39 -14.57
CA ASP A 68 4.94 -7.54 -14.29
C ASP A 68 5.04 -7.15 -12.81
N ILE A 69 3.92 -6.81 -12.17
CA ILE A 69 3.87 -6.52 -10.73
C ILE A 69 4.20 -7.77 -9.90
N MET A 70 3.72 -8.94 -10.31
CA MET A 70 3.90 -10.20 -9.57
C MET A 70 5.38 -10.59 -9.42
N LYS A 71 6.24 -10.27 -10.40
CA LYS A 71 7.69 -10.49 -10.30
C LYS A 71 8.30 -9.82 -9.06
N THR A 72 7.78 -8.65 -8.72
CA THR A 72 8.18 -7.90 -7.52
C THR A 72 7.50 -8.44 -6.27
N LEU A 73 6.19 -8.68 -6.32
CA LEU A 73 5.41 -9.12 -5.15
C LEU A 73 5.89 -10.45 -4.56
N VAL A 74 6.31 -11.41 -5.40
CA VAL A 74 6.78 -12.73 -4.96
C VAL A 74 7.97 -12.65 -4.01
N ASN A 75 8.80 -11.61 -4.15
CA ASN A 75 10.00 -11.43 -3.32
C ASN A 75 9.86 -10.30 -2.29
N ALA A 76 8.72 -9.61 -2.25
CA ALA A 76 8.51 -8.49 -1.35
C ALA A 76 8.41 -8.98 0.10
N VAL A 77 9.03 -8.24 1.02
CA VAL A 77 8.98 -8.52 2.46
C VAL A 77 8.43 -7.31 3.24
N PRO A 78 7.77 -7.51 4.40
CA PRO A 78 7.32 -6.41 5.24
C PRO A 78 8.49 -5.50 5.64
N ASN A 79 8.35 -4.20 5.35
CA ASN A 79 9.30 -3.18 5.77
C ASN A 79 8.99 -2.69 7.21
N PRO A 80 9.81 -1.80 7.80
CA PRO A 80 9.61 -1.31 9.17
C PRO A 80 8.23 -0.70 9.45
N ALA A 81 7.58 -0.05 8.47
CA ALA A 81 6.26 0.53 8.67
C ALA A 81 5.19 -0.55 8.88
N HIS A 82 5.22 -1.63 8.10
CA HIS A 82 4.33 -2.78 8.27
C HIS A 82 4.52 -3.43 9.65
N ARG A 83 5.78 -3.62 10.06
CA ARG A 83 6.12 -4.21 11.35
C ARG A 83 5.69 -3.32 12.50
N ALA A 84 5.83 -1.99 12.36
CA ALA A 84 5.37 -1.05 13.37
C ALA A 84 3.84 -1.13 13.56
N LEU A 85 3.07 -1.23 12.47
CA LEU A 85 1.63 -1.45 12.56
C LEU A 85 1.28 -2.76 13.28
N ALA A 86 1.95 -3.87 12.95
CA ALA A 86 1.76 -5.14 13.64
C ALA A 86 2.10 -5.05 15.15
N ILE A 87 3.18 -4.35 15.50
CA ILE A 87 3.56 -4.13 16.91
C ILE A 87 2.50 -3.30 17.64
N LEU A 88 1.94 -2.26 17.01
CA LEU A 88 0.89 -1.44 17.62
C LEU A 88 -0.39 -2.25 17.88
N GLU A 89 -0.74 -3.17 16.97
CA GLU A 89 -1.84 -4.12 17.14
C GLU A 89 -1.55 -5.10 18.30
N GLU A 90 -0.36 -5.70 18.35
CA GLU A 90 0.07 -6.60 19.45
C GLU A 90 0.04 -5.88 20.82
N MET A 91 0.36 -4.59 20.83
CA MET A 91 0.28 -3.73 22.02
C MET A 91 -1.14 -3.29 22.39
N HIS A 92 -2.16 -3.70 21.63
CA HIS A 92 -3.56 -3.28 21.78
C HIS A 92 -3.75 -1.76 21.68
N LEU A 93 -2.87 -1.08 20.94
CA LEU A 93 -2.95 0.35 20.66
C LEU A 93 -3.64 0.64 19.32
N MET A 94 -3.98 -0.41 18.57
CA MET A 94 -4.63 -0.36 17.26
C MET A 94 -5.42 -1.64 17.03
N GLU A 95 -6.53 -1.54 16.30
CA GLU A 95 -7.35 -2.65 15.79
C GLU A 95 -7.24 -2.76 14.25
#